data_AF-A0A9D7WXZ5-F1
#
_entry.id   AF-A0A9D7WXZ5-F1
#
_cell.length_a   1.000
_cell.length_b   1.000
_cell.length_c   1.000
_cell.angle_alpha   90.00
_cell.angle_beta   90.00
_cell.angle_gamma   90.00
#
_symmetry.space_group_name_H-M   'P 1'
#
loop_
_entity.id
_entity.type
_entity.pdbx_description
1 polymer ?
#
loop_
_entity_poly.entity_id
_entity_poly.type
_entity_poly.pdbx_seq_one_letter_code
_entity_poly.pdbx_strand_id
1 'polypeptide(L)'
;MNNKNRRLDNMNGKGEEKRINRRKFFRTGAQTGLLIGLGGIATLAARKAGSNEYVWQLDPTKCTQCGRCATSCIKTPSAVKCVHVYAMCGYCDLCGGYFLPDTKTLNTGAENQLCPTKAIKRTFIEDPFFEYTIDEEVCIGCGKCVKGCGAFGNGSLQLQVRQDRCDNCNECSIARNCPSDAYSRIPVDQPYLLKGFGQKNLDIK
;
A
#
# COMPACT_ATOMS: atom_id res chain seq x y z
N MET A 1 -33.95 87.65 21.61
CA MET A 1 -33.88 86.32 20.94
C MET A 1 -32.43 85.89 20.84
N ASN A 2 -32.13 84.66 21.29
CA ASN A 2 -30.99 83.75 21.03
C ASN A 2 -29.54 84.29 21.13
N ASN A 3 -28.71 83.86 22.08
CA ASN A 3 -28.11 82.52 22.34
C ASN A 3 -27.10 82.08 21.26
N LYS A 4 -25.80 82.01 21.61
CA LYS A 4 -24.99 80.76 21.55
C LYS A 4 -23.55 80.93 22.06
N ASN A 5 -23.24 80.05 23.01
CA ASN A 5 -21.93 79.54 23.45
C ASN A 5 -20.88 79.35 22.34
N ARG A 6 -19.61 79.60 22.69
CA ARG A 6 -18.46 78.82 22.20
C ARG A 6 -17.30 78.82 23.21
N ARG A 7 -17.21 77.76 24.02
CA ARG A 7 -15.95 77.19 24.53
C ARG A 7 -15.58 76.03 23.61
N LEU A 8 -14.28 75.76 23.48
CA LEU A 8 -13.62 74.46 23.72
C LEU A 8 -12.23 74.43 23.06
N ASP A 9 -11.23 74.71 23.88
CA ASP A 9 -10.11 73.84 24.27
C ASP A 9 -9.34 73.04 23.21
N ASN A 10 -8.02 73.28 23.27
CA ASN A 10 -6.92 72.74 22.49
C ASN A 10 -6.80 71.21 22.55
N MET A 11 -6.44 70.65 21.39
CA MET A 11 -6.07 69.26 21.17
C MET A 11 -4.77 68.86 21.89
N ASN A 12 -4.92 67.89 22.81
CA ASN A 12 -4.41 66.52 22.72
C ASN A 12 -2.95 66.26 22.29
N GLY A 13 -2.24 65.44 23.09
CA GLY A 13 -1.14 64.62 22.59
C GLY A 13 0.11 64.48 23.47
N LYS A 14 0.01 64.15 24.77
CA LYS A 14 1.16 63.60 25.53
C LYS A 14 1.12 62.08 25.47
N GLY A 15 2.16 61.47 24.89
CA GLY A 15 2.36 60.03 24.86
C GLY A 15 2.48 59.45 26.27
N GLU A 16 1.59 58.53 26.62
CA GLU A 16 1.72 57.73 27.82
C GLU A 16 2.74 56.61 27.59
N GLU A 17 3.89 56.68 28.27
CA GLU A 17 4.71 55.50 28.51
C GLU A 17 3.90 54.48 29.33
N LYS A 18 3.39 53.44 28.67
CA LYS A 18 2.72 52.31 29.34
C LYS A 18 3.74 51.56 30.19
N ARG A 19 3.86 51.92 31.47
CA ARG A 19 4.61 51.15 32.48
C ARG A 19 4.08 49.72 32.50
N ILE A 20 4.89 48.79 32.01
CA ILE A 20 4.55 47.36 32.01
C ILE A 20 4.52 46.89 33.46
N ASN A 21 3.31 46.64 33.98
CA ASN A 21 3.12 46.10 35.31
C ASN A 21 3.79 44.72 35.39
N ARG A 22 4.66 44.48 36.38
CA ARG A 22 5.37 43.21 36.60
C ARG A 22 4.43 42.01 36.51
N ARG A 23 3.22 42.13 37.09
CA ARG A 23 2.19 41.08 37.06
C ARG A 23 1.69 40.77 35.65
N LYS A 24 1.60 41.79 34.80
CA LYS A 24 1.23 41.66 33.38
C LYS A 24 2.35 41.00 32.58
N PHE A 25 3.61 41.34 32.86
CA PHE A 25 4.78 40.70 32.25
C PHE A 25 4.85 39.20 32.56
N PHE A 26 4.72 38.80 33.84
CA PHE A 26 4.71 37.39 34.22
C PHE A 26 3.52 36.62 33.63
N ARG A 27 2.34 37.23 33.62
CA ARG A 27 1.13 36.61 33.04
C ARG A 27 1.27 36.43 31.52
N THR A 28 1.76 37.43 30.80
CA THR A 28 1.99 37.33 29.36
C THR A 28 3.09 36.30 29.06
N GLY A 29 4.21 36.31 29.78
CA GLY A 29 5.27 35.31 29.62
C GLY A 29 4.80 33.87 29.88
N ALA A 30 4.01 33.65 30.93
CA ALA A 30 3.42 32.34 31.21
C ALA A 30 2.46 31.88 30.11
N GLN A 31 1.64 32.79 29.57
CA GLN A 31 0.72 32.49 28.46
C GLN A 31 1.47 32.17 27.16
N THR A 32 2.50 32.96 26.83
CA THR A 32 3.33 32.70 25.63
C THR A 32 4.12 31.41 25.78
N GLY A 33 4.69 31.13 26.95
CA GLY A 33 5.38 29.87 27.25
C GLY A 33 4.46 28.66 27.13
N LEU A 34 3.22 28.76 27.63
CA LEU A 34 2.21 27.72 27.47
C LEU A 34 1.84 27.49 26.00
N LEU A 35 1.64 28.55 25.22
CA LEU A 35 1.32 28.46 23.79
C LEU A 35 2.45 27.81 22.99
N ILE A 36 3.70 28.19 23.26
CA ILE A 36 4.87 27.58 22.61
C ILE A 36 5.01 26.12 23.03
N GLY A 37 4.83 25.81 24.31
CA GLY A 37 4.89 24.44 24.82
C GLY A 37 3.84 23.54 24.17
N LEU A 38 2.57 23.99 24.13
CA LEU A 38 1.48 23.26 23.50
C LEU A 38 1.67 23.16 21.98
N GLY A 39 2.09 24.24 21.33
CA GLY A 39 2.36 24.26 19.88
C GLY A 39 3.51 23.33 19.49
N GLY A 40 4.58 23.28 20.30
CA GLY A 40 5.71 22.37 20.11
C GLY A 40 5.31 20.91 20.24
N ILE A 41 4.54 20.56 21.29
CA ILE A 41 4.01 19.21 21.50
C ILE A 41 3.09 18.81 20.35
N ALA A 42 2.16 19.69 19.93
CA ALA A 42 1.25 19.42 18.83
C ALA A 42 1.99 19.18 17.50
N THR A 43 3.05 19.95 17.24
CA THR A 43 3.86 19.80 16.02
C THR A 43 4.64 18.49 16.02
N LEU A 44 5.25 18.10 17.14
CA LEU A 44 5.93 16.81 17.29
C LEU A 44 4.95 15.64 17.16
N ALA A 45 3.77 15.76 17.77
CA ALA A 45 2.71 14.77 17.65
C ALA A 45 2.21 14.64 16.21
N ALA A 46 2.00 15.75 15.49
CA ALA A 46 1.57 15.72 14.09
C ALA A 46 2.62 15.08 13.17
N ARG A 47 3.92 15.38 13.37
CA ARG A 47 5.01 14.72 12.63
C ARG A 47 5.08 13.23 12.90
N LYS A 48 4.81 12.82 14.14
CA LYS A 48 4.74 11.41 14.53
C LYS A 48 3.43 10.74 14.10
N ALA A 49 2.33 11.46 13.97
CA ALA A 49 1.03 10.94 13.51
C ALA A 49 0.98 10.77 11.98
N GLY A 50 1.82 11.50 11.23
CA GLY A 50 2.14 11.16 9.84
C GLY A 50 2.92 9.85 9.67
N SER A 51 3.07 9.05 10.74
CA SER A 51 3.75 7.77 10.70
C SER A 51 2.93 6.72 9.97
N ASN A 52 3.49 6.26 8.85
CA ASN A 52 3.31 4.96 8.24
C ASN A 52 1.88 4.43 8.34
N GLU A 53 1.02 4.83 7.41
CA GLU A 53 -0.15 4.02 7.12
C GLU A 53 0.32 2.59 6.86
N TYR A 54 -0.32 1.62 7.50
CA TYR A 54 0.02 0.21 7.34
C TYR A 54 -1.03 -0.47 6.47
N VAL A 55 -0.56 -1.29 5.55
CA VAL A 55 -1.40 -2.14 4.70
C VAL A 55 -1.13 -3.60 4.96
N TRP A 56 -2.11 -4.44 4.67
CA TRP A 56 -1.89 -5.88 4.62
C TRP A 56 -1.05 -6.25 3.40
N GLN A 57 -0.05 -7.09 3.62
CA GLN A 57 0.69 -7.70 2.54
C GLN A 57 1.00 -9.17 2.83
N LEU A 58 1.12 -9.94 1.75
CA LEU A 58 1.55 -11.33 1.72
C LEU A 58 3.08 -11.39 1.58
N ASP A 59 3.71 -12.20 2.42
CA ASP A 59 5.11 -12.59 2.32
C ASP A 59 5.24 -13.85 1.45
N PRO A 60 5.76 -13.75 0.21
CA PRO A 60 5.88 -14.88 -0.70
C PRO A 60 6.88 -15.94 -0.23
N THR A 61 7.76 -15.63 0.73
CA THR A 61 8.70 -16.61 1.30
C THR A 61 8.00 -17.60 2.23
N LYS A 62 6.90 -17.17 2.88
CA LYS A 62 6.07 -17.99 3.78
C LYS A 62 4.87 -18.63 3.09
N CYS A 63 4.44 -18.11 1.94
CA CYS A 63 3.25 -18.60 1.26
C CYS A 63 3.42 -20.05 0.79
N THR A 64 2.46 -20.91 1.12
CA THR A 64 2.39 -22.33 0.69
C THR A 64 1.39 -22.59 -0.44
N GLN A 65 0.85 -21.52 -1.06
CA GLN A 65 -0.13 -21.58 -2.16
C GLN A 65 -1.35 -22.46 -1.83
N CYS A 66 -1.87 -22.33 -0.59
CA CYS A 66 -2.99 -23.14 -0.09
C CYS A 66 -4.36 -22.88 -0.77
N GLY A 67 -4.47 -21.86 -1.62
CA GLY A 67 -5.71 -21.50 -2.32
C GLY A 67 -6.73 -20.66 -1.54
N ARG A 68 -6.58 -20.52 -0.22
CA ARG A 68 -7.54 -19.78 0.64
C ARG A 68 -7.63 -18.28 0.32
N CYS A 69 -6.61 -17.69 -0.30
CA CYS A 69 -6.66 -16.30 -0.76
C CYS A 69 -7.84 -16.04 -1.72
N ALA A 70 -8.27 -17.05 -2.48
CA ALA A 70 -9.38 -16.94 -3.43
C ALA A 70 -10.76 -16.99 -2.78
N THR A 71 -10.89 -17.58 -1.58
CA THR A 71 -12.17 -17.85 -0.94
C THR A 71 -12.38 -17.07 0.37
N SER A 72 -11.31 -16.66 1.05
CA SER A 72 -11.38 -15.96 2.33
C SER A 72 -11.44 -14.43 2.20
N CYS A 73 -11.17 -13.88 1.02
CA CYS A 73 -11.28 -12.43 0.80
C CYS A 73 -12.73 -11.99 0.82
N ILE A 74 -13.04 -10.86 1.45
CA ILE A 74 -14.38 -10.26 1.40
C ILE A 74 -14.67 -9.60 0.05
N LYS A 75 -13.63 -9.31 -0.74
CA LYS A 75 -13.74 -8.82 -2.11
C LYS A 75 -13.89 -9.98 -3.07
N THR A 76 -14.76 -9.79 -4.06
CA THR A 76 -14.95 -10.73 -5.17
C THR A 76 -14.78 -9.96 -6.48
N PRO A 77 -13.77 -10.28 -7.30
CA PRO A 77 -12.65 -11.21 -7.04
C PRO A 77 -11.73 -10.75 -5.90
N SER A 78 -10.96 -11.69 -5.33
CA SER A 78 -10.03 -11.42 -4.22
C SER A 78 -9.09 -10.24 -4.51
N ALA A 79 -8.77 -9.45 -3.49
CA ALA A 79 -7.73 -8.41 -3.57
C ALA A 79 -6.31 -8.99 -3.70
N VAL A 80 -6.13 -10.29 -3.44
CA VAL A 80 -4.85 -10.98 -3.66
C VAL A 80 -4.79 -11.43 -5.12
N LYS A 81 -3.75 -11.03 -5.83
CA LYS A 81 -3.52 -11.37 -7.25
C LYS A 81 -2.21 -12.11 -7.42
N CYS A 82 -2.12 -12.86 -8.52
CA CYS A 82 -0.83 -13.27 -9.05
C CYS A 82 -0.17 -12.04 -9.68
N VAL A 83 1.06 -11.75 -9.27
CA VAL A 83 1.91 -10.70 -9.83
C VAL A 83 3.07 -11.38 -10.54
N HIS A 84 3.45 -10.82 -11.68
CA HIS A 84 4.57 -11.29 -12.46
C HIS A 84 5.79 -10.41 -12.19
N VAL A 85 6.81 -11.02 -11.59
CA VAL A 85 8.11 -10.37 -11.40
C VAL A 85 8.96 -10.62 -12.65
N TYR A 86 8.74 -9.80 -13.68
CA TYR A 86 9.34 -9.96 -15.02
C TYR A 86 10.86 -10.09 -14.99
N ALA A 87 11.55 -9.34 -14.13
CA ALA A 87 13.01 -9.39 -14.00
C ALA A 87 13.56 -10.76 -13.56
N MET A 88 12.72 -11.62 -12.97
CA MET A 88 13.09 -13.01 -12.64
C MET A 88 12.71 -13.99 -13.75
N CYS A 89 11.77 -13.67 -14.63
CA CYS A 89 11.15 -14.65 -15.51
C CYS A 89 12.09 -15.14 -16.61
N GLY A 90 12.05 -16.44 -16.88
CA GLY A 90 12.80 -17.06 -17.98
C GLY A 90 12.07 -17.04 -19.32
N TYR A 91 10.83 -16.53 -19.38
CA TYR A 91 10.00 -16.47 -20.60
C TYR A 91 9.88 -17.82 -21.32
N CYS A 92 9.81 -18.92 -20.59
CA CYS A 92 9.87 -20.27 -21.16
C CYS A 92 8.69 -20.56 -22.09
N ASP A 93 8.92 -21.26 -23.21
CA ASP A 93 7.86 -21.90 -24.01
C ASP A 93 7.02 -22.84 -23.14
N LEU A 94 7.65 -23.78 -22.42
CA LEU A 94 7.02 -24.62 -21.41
C LEU A 94 7.10 -23.96 -20.02
N CYS A 95 6.06 -23.21 -19.65
CA CYS A 95 5.95 -22.61 -18.32
C CYS A 95 5.11 -23.46 -17.37
N GLY A 96 5.73 -23.97 -16.29
CA GLY A 96 5.03 -24.72 -15.23
C GLY A 96 3.98 -23.91 -14.47
N GLY A 97 4.02 -22.58 -14.55
CA GLY A 97 2.97 -21.70 -13.99
C GLY A 97 1.75 -21.53 -14.91
N TYR A 98 1.88 -21.89 -16.19
CA TYR A 98 0.82 -21.75 -17.20
C TYR A 98 0.21 -23.11 -17.56
N PHE A 99 1.04 -24.11 -17.84
CA PHE A 99 0.60 -25.42 -18.29
C PHE A 99 0.28 -26.39 -17.15
N LEU A 100 -0.66 -27.30 -17.39
CA LEU A 100 -0.82 -28.50 -16.56
C LEU A 100 0.38 -29.44 -16.74
N PRO A 101 0.82 -30.17 -15.69
CA PRO A 101 1.99 -31.06 -15.76
C PRO A 101 1.96 -32.07 -16.92
N ASP A 102 0.77 -32.60 -17.27
CA ASP A 102 0.61 -33.65 -18.30
C ASP A 102 0.25 -33.10 -19.69
N THR A 103 0.48 -31.80 -19.93
CA THR A 103 0.18 -31.15 -21.21
C THR A 103 1.05 -31.74 -22.32
N LYS A 104 0.43 -32.33 -23.35
CA LYS A 104 1.15 -32.89 -24.51
C LYS A 104 1.40 -31.88 -25.63
N THR A 105 0.55 -30.86 -25.73
CA THR A 105 0.59 -29.84 -26.78
C THR A 105 0.63 -28.45 -26.17
N LEU A 106 1.65 -27.66 -26.48
CA LEU A 106 1.87 -26.33 -25.90
C LEU A 106 1.05 -25.26 -26.64
N ASN A 107 -0.27 -25.31 -26.49
CA ASN A 107 -1.18 -24.33 -27.08
C ASN A 107 -2.02 -23.62 -25.99
N THR A 108 -2.83 -22.63 -26.38
CA THR A 108 -3.63 -21.83 -25.43
C THR A 108 -5.01 -22.42 -25.11
N GLY A 109 -5.24 -23.70 -25.44
CA GLY A 109 -6.47 -24.43 -25.12
C GLY A 109 -6.73 -24.48 -23.60
N ALA A 110 -7.99 -24.44 -23.19
CA ALA A 110 -8.36 -24.37 -21.77
C ALA A 110 -7.94 -25.65 -21.02
N GLU A 111 -7.98 -26.78 -21.70
CA GLU A 111 -7.55 -28.10 -21.21
C GLU A 111 -6.06 -28.19 -20.90
N ASN A 112 -5.25 -27.24 -21.38
CA ASN A 112 -3.82 -27.17 -21.13
C ASN A 112 -3.46 -26.18 -20.02
N GLN A 113 -4.40 -25.32 -19.60
CA GLN A 113 -4.11 -24.22 -18.68
C GLN A 113 -4.33 -24.61 -17.22
N LEU A 114 -3.35 -24.25 -16.38
CA LEU A 114 -3.39 -24.44 -14.93
C LEU A 114 -4.32 -23.42 -14.23
N CYS A 115 -4.48 -22.22 -14.81
CA CYS A 115 -5.29 -21.16 -14.24
C CYS A 115 -6.79 -21.43 -14.48
N PRO A 116 -7.62 -21.61 -13.43
CA PRO A 116 -9.02 -21.98 -13.59
C PRO A 116 -9.88 -20.86 -14.21
N THR A 117 -9.42 -19.61 -14.17
CA THR A 117 -10.14 -18.44 -14.70
C THR A 117 -9.51 -17.89 -15.98
N LYS A 118 -8.53 -18.60 -16.58
CA LYS A 118 -7.81 -18.13 -17.77
C LYS A 118 -7.18 -16.74 -17.58
N ALA A 119 -6.73 -16.43 -16.36
CA ALA A 119 -6.18 -15.13 -16.00
C ALA A 119 -4.75 -14.88 -16.50
N ILE A 120 -4.13 -15.84 -17.19
CA ILE A 120 -2.77 -15.68 -17.72
C ILE A 120 -2.87 -15.68 -19.24
N LYS A 121 -2.41 -14.60 -19.87
CA LYS A 121 -2.29 -14.50 -21.33
C LYS A 121 -0.86 -14.84 -21.71
N ARG A 122 -0.73 -15.70 -22.71
CA ARG A 122 0.55 -16.17 -23.24
C ARG A 122 0.74 -15.58 -24.63
N THR A 123 1.82 -14.83 -24.81
CA THR A 123 2.13 -14.11 -26.06
C THR A 123 3.47 -14.60 -26.59
N PHE A 124 3.52 -14.97 -27.86
CA PHE A 124 4.77 -15.31 -28.53
C PHE A 124 5.60 -14.05 -28.74
N ILE A 125 6.88 -14.09 -28.39
CA ILE A 125 7.83 -13.02 -28.66
C ILE A 125 8.73 -13.42 -29.84
N GLU A 126 9.58 -14.42 -29.61
CA GLU A 126 10.50 -15.02 -30.56
C GLU A 126 10.82 -16.45 -30.11
N ASP A 127 11.42 -17.30 -30.93
CA ASP A 127 11.79 -18.65 -30.47
C ASP A 127 13.00 -18.61 -29.52
N PRO A 128 12.99 -19.26 -28.34
CA PRO A 128 11.93 -20.08 -27.71
C PRO A 128 11.13 -19.33 -26.61
N PHE A 129 11.02 -18.01 -26.70
CA PHE A 129 10.50 -17.11 -25.67
C PHE A 129 9.02 -16.74 -25.81
N PHE A 130 8.30 -16.85 -24.69
CA PHE A 130 6.91 -16.44 -24.54
C PHE A 130 6.73 -15.58 -23.30
N GLU A 131 5.97 -14.49 -23.45
CA GLU A 131 5.57 -13.62 -22.35
C GLU A 131 4.26 -14.08 -21.73
N TYR A 132 4.19 -13.93 -20.41
CA TYR A 132 3.03 -14.27 -19.60
C TYR A 132 2.53 -13.01 -18.88
N THR A 133 1.37 -12.49 -19.27
CA THR A 133 0.77 -11.33 -18.60
C THR A 133 -0.41 -11.76 -17.75
N ILE A 134 -0.59 -11.17 -16.57
CA ILE A 134 -1.71 -11.49 -15.68
C ILE A 134 -2.86 -10.52 -15.93
N ASP A 135 -4.04 -11.07 -16.18
CA ASP A 135 -5.31 -10.35 -16.18
C ASP A 135 -5.87 -10.33 -14.75
N GLU A 136 -5.67 -9.22 -14.06
CA GLU A 136 -6.05 -9.09 -12.65
C GLU A 136 -7.56 -8.99 -12.42
N GLU A 137 -8.34 -8.67 -13.45
CA GLU A 137 -9.79 -8.60 -13.35
C GLU A 137 -10.39 -9.98 -13.13
N VAL A 138 -9.86 -10.99 -13.81
CA VAL A 138 -10.32 -12.39 -13.68
C VAL A 138 -9.43 -13.24 -12.77
N CYS A 139 -8.28 -12.73 -12.32
CA CYS A 139 -7.43 -13.43 -11.37
C CYS A 139 -8.06 -13.47 -9.97
N ILE A 140 -8.32 -14.67 -9.45
CA ILE A 140 -8.92 -14.88 -8.11
C ILE A 140 -7.86 -15.09 -7.00
N GLY A 141 -6.56 -15.08 -7.32
CA GLY A 141 -5.51 -15.26 -6.31
C GLY A 141 -5.35 -16.68 -5.76
N CYS A 142 -5.78 -17.72 -6.50
CA CYS A 142 -5.73 -19.11 -6.01
C CYS A 142 -4.30 -19.69 -5.86
N GLY A 143 -3.28 -19.07 -6.45
CA GLY A 143 -1.88 -19.48 -6.30
C GLY A 143 -1.45 -20.75 -7.04
N LYS A 144 -2.31 -21.38 -7.86
CA LYS A 144 -1.93 -22.56 -8.65
C LYS A 144 -0.75 -22.28 -9.59
N CYS A 145 -0.82 -21.17 -10.33
CA CYS A 145 0.27 -20.72 -11.20
C CYS A 145 1.56 -20.39 -10.45
N VAL A 146 1.45 -19.79 -9.27
CA VAL A 146 2.58 -19.51 -8.37
C VAL A 146 3.25 -20.81 -7.93
N LYS A 147 2.46 -21.82 -7.54
CA LYS A 147 2.97 -23.14 -7.15
C LYS A 147 3.71 -23.82 -8.30
N GLY A 148 3.12 -23.82 -9.50
CA GLY A 148 3.72 -24.42 -10.68
C GLY A 148 5.00 -23.72 -11.13
N CYS A 149 5.01 -22.38 -11.15
CA CYS A 149 6.18 -21.56 -11.47
C CYS A 149 7.32 -21.76 -10.45
N GLY A 150 7.00 -21.93 -9.16
CA GLY A 150 8.00 -22.21 -8.14
C GLY A 150 8.55 -23.64 -8.16
N ALA A 151 7.75 -24.62 -8.61
CA ALA A 151 8.17 -26.02 -8.67
C ALA A 151 9.04 -26.35 -9.89
N PHE A 152 8.74 -25.76 -11.04
CA PHE A 152 9.38 -26.09 -12.33
C PHE A 152 9.97 -24.89 -13.07
N GLY A 153 10.01 -23.73 -12.42
CA GLY A 153 10.60 -22.51 -12.95
C GLY A 153 11.41 -21.80 -11.88
N ASN A 154 11.55 -20.49 -12.03
CA ASN A 154 12.35 -19.64 -11.13
C ASN A 154 11.51 -18.89 -10.08
N GLY A 155 10.20 -19.14 -10.01
CA GLY A 155 9.31 -18.47 -9.05
C GLY A 155 9.03 -16.99 -9.37
N SER A 156 9.06 -16.61 -10.65
CA SER A 156 8.70 -15.25 -11.11
C SER A 156 7.23 -14.88 -10.89
N LEU A 157 6.33 -15.86 -10.76
CA LEU A 157 4.93 -15.63 -10.39
C LEU A 157 4.78 -15.71 -8.87
N GLN A 158 4.24 -14.66 -8.25
CA GLN A 158 4.07 -14.57 -6.79
C GLN A 158 2.67 -14.04 -6.46
N LEU A 159 2.13 -14.39 -5.29
CA LEU A 159 0.89 -13.77 -4.81
C LEU A 159 1.21 -12.47 -4.07
N GLN A 160 0.46 -11.40 -4.34
CA GLN A 160 0.54 -10.13 -3.61
C GLN A 160 -0.87 -9.58 -3.35
N VAL A 161 -1.02 -8.84 -2.27
CA VAL A 161 -2.19 -7.99 -2.01
C VAL A 161 -2.07 -6.74 -2.90
N ARG A 162 -3.07 -6.52 -3.75
CA ARG A 162 -3.18 -5.32 -4.59
C ARG A 162 -3.82 -4.20 -3.78
N GLN A 163 -3.03 -3.17 -3.46
CA GLN A 163 -3.46 -2.09 -2.56
C GLN A 163 -4.58 -1.23 -3.18
N ASP A 164 -4.64 -1.15 -4.51
CA ASP A 164 -5.74 -0.55 -5.27
C ASP A 164 -7.09 -1.28 -5.12
N ARG A 165 -7.07 -2.53 -4.64
CA ARG A 165 -8.25 -3.39 -4.49
C ARG A 165 -8.57 -3.77 -3.06
N CYS A 166 -7.57 -3.69 -2.17
CA CYS A 166 -7.69 -4.06 -0.77
C CYS A 166 -8.33 -2.91 0.01
N ASP A 167 -9.45 -3.17 0.67
CA ASP A 167 -10.10 -2.19 1.56
C ASP A 167 -9.35 -2.01 2.90
N ASN A 168 -8.16 -2.59 3.03
CA ASN A 168 -7.31 -2.56 4.22
C ASN A 168 -8.06 -2.87 5.54
N CYS A 169 -8.89 -3.92 5.53
CA CYS A 169 -9.73 -4.31 6.68
C CYS A 169 -8.92 -4.34 7.98
N ASN A 170 -9.52 -3.90 9.09
CA ASN A 170 -8.84 -3.93 10.40
C ASN A 170 -8.34 -5.34 10.78
N GLU A 171 -9.11 -6.37 10.42
CA GLU A 171 -8.73 -7.77 10.55
C GLU A 171 -8.90 -8.48 9.20
N CYS A 172 -7.79 -8.86 8.56
CA CYS A 172 -7.86 -9.55 7.28
C CYS A 172 -8.34 -11.00 7.47
N SER A 173 -9.49 -11.33 6.88
CA SER A 173 -10.05 -12.69 6.87
C SER A 173 -9.09 -13.70 6.23
N ILE A 174 -8.33 -13.28 5.21
CA ILE A 174 -7.31 -14.15 4.60
C ILE A 174 -6.18 -14.44 5.59
N ALA A 175 -5.69 -13.41 6.30
CA ALA A 175 -4.61 -13.57 7.28
C ALA A 175 -4.99 -14.57 8.37
N ARG A 176 -6.20 -14.43 8.96
CA ARG A 176 -6.74 -15.38 9.96
C ARG A 176 -6.82 -16.81 9.45
N ASN A 177 -7.16 -16.99 8.18
CA ASN A 177 -7.34 -18.31 7.58
C ASN A 177 -6.07 -18.84 6.90
N CYS A 178 -4.95 -18.10 6.92
CA CYS A 178 -3.72 -18.50 6.25
C CYS A 178 -2.97 -19.56 7.09
N PRO A 179 -2.79 -20.79 6.61
CA PRO A 179 -2.16 -21.86 7.39
C PRO A 179 -0.65 -21.66 7.58
N SER A 180 -0.02 -20.77 6.82
CA SER A 180 1.43 -20.52 6.85
C SER A 180 1.81 -19.17 7.45
N ASP A 181 0.85 -18.48 8.06
CA ASP A 181 1.04 -17.15 8.67
C ASP A 181 1.83 -16.18 7.76
N ALA A 182 1.43 -16.15 6.48
CA ALA A 182 2.14 -15.42 5.44
C ALA A 182 1.71 -13.95 5.33
N TYR A 183 0.89 -13.43 6.24
CA TYR A 183 0.36 -12.07 6.14
C TYR A 183 0.82 -11.21 7.30
N SER A 184 1.23 -9.98 7.00
CA SER A 184 1.61 -9.00 8.01
C SER A 184 1.17 -7.60 7.60
N ARG A 185 1.17 -6.70 8.58
CA ARG A 185 0.99 -5.26 8.35
C ARG A 185 2.36 -4.68 8.02
N ILE A 186 2.48 -4.03 6.88
CA ILE A 186 3.71 -3.36 6.45
C ILE A 186 3.45 -1.89 6.11
N PRO A 187 4.45 -1.01 6.23
CA PRO A 187 4.32 0.40 5.85
C PRO A 187 3.92 0.60 4.37
N VAL A 188 3.06 1.57 4.10
CA VAL A 188 2.56 1.92 2.75
C VAL A 188 3.66 2.41 1.81
N ASP A 189 4.77 2.94 2.33
CA ASP A 189 5.92 3.36 1.53
C ASP A 189 6.73 2.19 0.95
N GLN A 190 6.56 0.97 1.49
CA GLN A 190 7.16 -0.26 0.97
C GLN A 190 6.12 -1.38 0.90
N PRO A 191 5.05 -1.24 0.09
CA PRO A 191 3.85 -2.04 0.25
C PRO A 191 3.93 -3.41 -0.42
N TYR A 192 5.07 -3.83 -0.97
CA TYR A 192 5.22 -5.11 -1.68
C TYR A 192 6.46 -5.87 -1.23
N LEU A 193 6.31 -7.19 -1.07
CA LEU A 193 7.37 -8.11 -0.66
C LEU A 193 7.59 -9.12 -1.76
N LEU A 194 8.77 -9.14 -2.38
CA LEU A 194 9.09 -10.07 -3.46
C LEU A 194 10.18 -11.05 -3.02
N LYS A 195 9.95 -12.34 -3.25
CA LYS A 195 10.97 -13.37 -3.04
C LYS A 195 11.97 -13.32 -4.20
N GLY A 196 13.26 -13.39 -3.91
CA GLY A 196 14.32 -13.43 -4.93
C GLY A 196 14.87 -12.06 -5.36
N PHE A 197 14.29 -10.95 -4.87
CA PHE A 197 14.84 -9.61 -5.01
C PHE A 197 15.00 -8.93 -3.65
N GLY A 198 16.04 -8.11 -3.49
CA GLY A 198 16.12 -7.18 -2.35
C GLY A 198 15.03 -6.10 -2.48
N GLN A 199 14.50 -5.61 -1.35
CA GLN A 199 13.39 -4.63 -1.26
C GLN A 199 13.62 -3.27 -1.96
N LYS A 200 14.69 -3.07 -2.74
CA LYS A 200 14.99 -1.81 -3.41
C LYS A 200 14.47 -1.81 -4.85
N ASN A 201 13.44 -1.00 -5.09
CA ASN A 201 12.98 -0.49 -6.38
C ASN A 201 12.66 -1.58 -7.42
N LEU A 202 11.46 -2.13 -7.35
CA LEU A 202 10.93 -3.03 -8.36
C LEU A 202 9.68 -2.37 -8.97
N ASP A 203 9.72 -2.11 -10.27
CA ASP A 203 8.58 -1.64 -11.05
C ASP A 203 7.57 -2.79 -11.18
N ILE A 204 6.63 -2.86 -10.24
CA ILE A 204 5.51 -3.80 -10.29
C ILE A 204 4.45 -3.17 -11.20
N LYS A 205 4.36 -3.65 -12.45
CA LYS A 205 3.27 -3.32 -13.39
C LYS A 205 2.16 -4.34 -13.28
#